data_AF-A0A5J4YX86-F1
#
_entry.id   AF-A0A5J4YX86-F1
#
_cell.length_a   1.000
_cell.length_b   1.000
_cell.length_c   1.000
_cell.angle_alpha   90.00
_cell.angle_beta   90.00
_cell.angle_gamma   90.00
#
_symmetry.space_group_name_H-M   'P 1'
#
loop_
_entity.id
_entity.type
_entity.pdbx_description
1 polymer ?
#
loop_
_entity_poly.entity_id
_entity_poly.type
_entity_poly.pdbx_seq_one_letter_code
_entity_poly.pdbx_strand_id
1 'polypeptide(L)'
;MERESSQKVLAGVVAGAAVAATASLVRSLSRSKSGDMKKSAVEAEKDVLATDSIIGSTLGDEEESTVAVEDVLPLQAVEFEVLSVQNVDDESQLFVVGGCEELGSWNPELAVKLERGARRGTFVCQIQMHCDFHGVIEFKFLKRSLAGETAWEQGENRAFAVQGEGCHVENDVTF
;
A
#
# COMPACT_ATOMS: atom_id res chain seq x y z
N MET A 1 -38.08 47.91 -10.36
CA MET A 1 -37.37 47.24 -9.25
C MET A 1 -36.35 46.32 -9.89
N GLU A 2 -35.20 46.90 -10.25
CA GLU A 2 -34.08 46.16 -10.81
C GLU A 2 -32.97 46.27 -9.76
N ARG A 3 -32.46 45.12 -9.29
CA ARG A 3 -31.31 45.07 -8.40
C ARG A 3 -30.16 44.44 -9.15
N GLU A 4 -29.20 45.29 -9.53
CA GLU A 4 -27.83 44.90 -9.84
C GLU A 4 -27.24 44.10 -8.68
N SER A 5 -26.68 42.93 -8.98
CA SER A 5 -25.80 42.20 -8.06
C SER A 5 -24.43 42.09 -8.72
N SER A 6 -23.54 42.97 -8.29
CA SER A 6 -22.11 42.93 -8.58
C SER A 6 -21.46 41.83 -7.74
N GLN A 7 -20.70 40.92 -8.36
CA GLN A 7 -19.69 40.15 -7.66
C GLN A 7 -18.32 40.36 -8.29
N LYS A 8 -17.42 40.81 -7.41
CA LYS A 8 -16.10 41.38 -7.63
C LYS A 8 -15.09 40.23 -7.59
N VAL A 9 -14.36 40.06 -8.68
CA VAL A 9 -13.27 39.07 -8.80
C VAL A 9 -12.08 39.57 -7.99
N LEU A 10 -11.65 38.81 -6.98
CA LEU A 10 -10.41 39.05 -6.23
C LEU A 10 -9.42 37.94 -6.59
N ALA A 11 -8.52 38.27 -7.53
CA ALA A 11 -7.31 37.50 -7.79
C ALA A 11 -6.27 37.87 -6.72
N GLY A 12 -5.94 36.92 -5.84
CA GLY A 12 -4.89 37.04 -4.84
C GLY A 12 -3.85 35.96 -5.06
N VAL A 13 -2.71 36.36 -5.62
CA VAL A 13 -1.50 35.56 -5.80
C VAL A 13 -0.98 35.09 -4.43
N VAL A 14 -0.82 33.78 -4.24
CA VAL A 14 0.00 33.21 -3.16
C VAL A 14 1.18 32.48 -3.79
N ALA A 15 2.34 33.13 -3.72
CA ALA A 15 3.63 32.55 -4.01
C ALA A 15 3.99 31.57 -2.87
N GLY A 16 3.93 30.27 -3.16
CA GLY A 16 4.39 29.20 -2.27
C GLY A 16 5.72 28.64 -2.77
N ALA A 17 6.80 28.90 -2.03
CA ALA A 17 8.14 28.45 -2.35
C ALA A 17 8.25 26.92 -2.34
N ALA A 18 8.66 26.32 -3.46
CA ALA A 18 9.04 24.92 -3.53
C ALA A 18 10.52 24.77 -3.10
N VAL A 19 10.75 24.05 -2.00
CA VAL A 19 12.10 23.62 -1.60
C VAL A 19 12.44 22.35 -2.37
N ALA A 20 13.25 22.47 -3.42
CA ALA A 20 13.74 21.35 -4.21
C ALA A 20 14.91 20.65 -3.48
N ALA A 21 14.69 19.42 -3.00
CA ALA A 21 15.76 18.57 -2.52
C ALA A 21 16.48 17.91 -3.71
N THR A 22 17.77 18.20 -3.86
CA THR A 22 18.65 17.65 -4.91
C THR A 22 19.02 16.20 -4.60
N ALA A 23 18.61 15.26 -5.44
CA ALA A 23 19.08 13.87 -5.41
C ALA A 23 20.41 13.74 -6.16
N SER A 24 21.48 13.37 -5.45
CA SER A 24 22.79 13.10 -6.05
C SER A 24 22.87 11.62 -6.46
N LEU A 25 22.91 11.36 -7.77
CA LEU A 25 23.19 10.04 -8.36
C LEU A 25 24.65 9.64 -8.11
N VAL A 26 24.88 8.43 -7.59
CA VAL A 26 26.15 7.72 -7.80
C VAL A 26 25.88 6.39 -8.50
N ARG A 27 26.24 6.36 -9.78
CA ARG A 27 26.26 5.18 -10.64
C ARG A 27 27.68 4.64 -10.61
N SER A 28 27.88 3.38 -10.21
CA SER A 28 29.16 2.71 -10.43
C SER A 28 28.95 1.26 -10.86
N LEU A 29 29.24 1.02 -12.14
CA LEU A 29 29.40 -0.28 -12.78
C LEU A 29 30.91 -0.58 -12.87
N SER A 30 31.33 -1.81 -12.55
CA SER A 30 32.58 -2.44 -13.02
C SER A 30 32.47 -3.95 -12.72
N ARG A 31 32.13 -4.82 -13.68
CA ARG A 31 32.95 -5.46 -14.73
C ARG A 31 34.19 -6.22 -14.19
N SER A 32 34.13 -7.55 -14.23
CA SER A 32 35.31 -8.41 -14.38
C SER A 32 34.98 -9.62 -15.26
N LYS A 33 35.98 -10.07 -16.01
CA LYS A 33 35.91 -10.96 -17.16
C LYS A 33 36.98 -12.06 -16.97
N SER A 34 36.65 -13.28 -17.39
CA SER A 34 37.55 -14.35 -17.88
C SER A 34 38.40 -15.15 -16.88
N GLY A 35 38.44 -16.48 -17.09
CA GLY A 35 39.55 -17.34 -16.66
C GLY A 35 39.16 -18.80 -16.35
N ASP A 36 39.46 -19.70 -17.28
CA ASP A 36 39.49 -21.17 -17.22
C ASP A 36 39.90 -21.83 -15.89
N MET A 37 39.38 -23.05 -15.61
CA MET A 37 40.18 -24.25 -15.26
C MET A 37 39.34 -25.52 -14.97
N LYS A 38 39.35 -26.45 -15.94
CA LYS A 38 39.59 -27.92 -15.87
C LYS A 38 39.19 -28.77 -14.63
N LYS A 39 38.40 -29.81 -14.95
CA LYS A 39 38.60 -31.28 -14.75
C LYS A 39 38.05 -32.03 -13.51
N SER A 40 37.50 -33.21 -13.86
CA SER A 40 37.37 -34.50 -13.14
C SER A 40 36.13 -34.63 -12.24
N ALA A 41 35.09 -35.41 -12.58
CA ALA A 41 35.00 -36.87 -12.76
C ALA A 41 35.31 -37.66 -11.48
N VAL A 42 34.27 -38.28 -10.90
CA VAL A 42 34.27 -39.68 -10.45
C VAL A 42 32.85 -40.17 -10.09
N GLU A 43 32.55 -41.36 -10.59
CA GLU A 43 31.37 -42.20 -10.41
C GLU A 43 31.32 -42.85 -9.01
N ALA A 44 30.13 -43.35 -8.64
CA ALA A 44 29.84 -44.60 -7.89
C ALA A 44 28.54 -44.39 -7.09
N GLU A 45 27.40 -44.89 -7.54
CA GLU A 45 26.90 -46.25 -7.28
C GLU A 45 26.90 -46.64 -5.79
N LYS A 46 25.70 -46.83 -5.21
CA LYS A 46 25.22 -48.14 -4.74
C LYS A 46 23.83 -48.08 -4.09
N ASP A 47 22.93 -48.84 -4.70
CA ASP A 47 21.83 -49.56 -4.07
C ASP A 47 22.21 -50.20 -2.73
N VAL A 48 21.28 -50.21 -1.76
CA VAL A 48 21.04 -51.36 -0.88
C VAL A 48 19.61 -51.32 -0.31
N LEU A 49 18.93 -52.45 -0.47
CA LEU A 49 17.60 -52.82 0.01
C LEU A 49 17.62 -53.29 1.48
N ALA A 50 16.50 -53.01 2.16
CA ALA A 50 15.84 -53.80 3.23
C ALA A 50 16.62 -53.93 4.58
N THR A 51 16.02 -54.06 5.78
CA THR A 51 14.78 -54.68 6.29
C THR A 51 14.49 -54.20 7.72
N ASP A 52 13.19 -54.20 8.08
CA ASP A 52 12.54 -54.49 9.38
C ASP A 52 13.11 -54.11 10.78
N SER A 53 12.32 -53.28 11.47
CA SER A 53 11.60 -53.58 12.73
C SER A 53 12.37 -54.06 13.98
N ILE A 54 12.48 -53.19 15.00
CA ILE A 54 12.40 -53.57 16.44
C ILE A 54 11.75 -52.44 17.25
N ILE A 55 10.80 -52.84 18.10
CA ILE A 55 9.99 -52.08 19.05
C ILE A 55 10.83 -51.82 20.33
N GLY A 56 10.77 -50.62 20.91
CA GLY A 56 11.38 -50.32 22.20
C GLY A 56 10.96 -48.98 22.78
N SER A 57 10.02 -49.03 23.74
CA SER A 57 9.40 -47.91 24.46
C SER A 57 10.34 -47.25 25.48
N THR A 58 10.25 -45.92 25.65
CA THR A 58 10.63 -45.15 26.86
C THR A 58 10.28 -43.66 26.61
N LEU A 59 9.11 -43.15 27.04
CA LEU A 59 8.82 -42.43 28.30
C LEU A 59 9.79 -41.27 28.62
N GLY A 60 9.22 -40.05 28.72
CA GLY A 60 9.85 -38.80 29.16
C GLY A 60 10.77 -38.19 28.08
N ASP A 61 10.64 -36.95 27.63
CA ASP A 61 10.26 -35.75 28.36
C ASP A 61 9.33 -34.87 27.51
N GLU A 62 8.28 -34.44 28.19
CA GLU A 62 7.46 -33.27 27.94
C GLU A 62 8.29 -31.98 27.84
N GLU A 63 8.96 -31.77 26.71
CA GLU A 63 9.15 -30.40 26.21
C GLU A 63 7.81 -29.97 25.62
N GLU A 64 6.93 -29.51 26.52
CA GLU A 64 5.88 -28.57 26.20
C GLU A 64 6.57 -27.32 25.64
N SER A 65 6.91 -27.38 24.36
CA SER A 65 7.17 -26.22 23.54
C SER A 65 5.84 -25.47 23.54
N THR A 66 5.70 -24.57 24.52
CA THR A 66 4.65 -23.56 24.55
C THR A 66 4.89 -22.72 23.31
N VAL A 67 4.32 -23.18 22.19
CA VAL A 67 4.13 -22.38 20.99
C VAL A 67 3.37 -21.18 21.51
N ALA A 68 4.08 -20.04 21.63
CA ALA A 68 3.44 -18.77 21.82
C ALA A 68 2.35 -18.73 20.76
N VAL A 69 1.09 -18.78 21.20
CA VAL A 69 -0.02 -18.43 20.33
C VAL A 69 0.34 -17.02 19.92
N GLU A 70 0.85 -16.87 18.69
CA GLU A 70 1.05 -15.56 18.11
C GLU A 70 -0.32 -14.91 18.25
N ASP A 71 -0.38 -13.88 19.08
CA ASP A 71 -1.60 -13.15 19.35
C ASP A 71 -1.98 -12.51 18.02
N VAL A 72 -2.79 -13.23 17.24
CA VAL A 72 -3.30 -12.75 15.96
C VAL A 72 -4.30 -11.68 16.35
N LEU A 73 -3.81 -10.45 16.48
CA LEU A 73 -4.63 -9.29 16.74
C LEU A 73 -5.74 -9.25 15.67
N PRO A 74 -7.02 -9.10 16.08
CA PRO A 74 -8.11 -8.99 15.12
C PRO A 74 -7.83 -7.86 14.12
N LEU A 75 -8.21 -8.05 12.86
CA LEU A 75 -8.17 -6.98 11.86
C LEU A 75 -9.56 -6.34 11.76
N GLN A 76 -9.60 -5.01 11.84
CA GLN A 76 -10.76 -4.22 11.52
C GLN A 76 -10.70 -3.77 10.06
N ALA A 77 -11.85 -3.75 9.38
CA ALA A 77 -11.95 -3.19 8.05
C ALA A 77 -12.34 -1.70 8.11
N VAL A 78 -11.59 -0.86 7.39
CA VAL A 78 -11.94 0.52 7.10
C VAL A 78 -12.25 0.63 5.62
N GLU A 79 -13.45 1.09 5.28
CA GLU A 79 -13.89 1.27 3.90
C GLU A 79 -13.81 2.73 3.50
N PHE A 80 -13.13 3.00 2.39
CA PHE A 80 -13.11 4.29 1.73
C PHE A 80 -14.04 4.23 0.53
N GLU A 81 -15.08 5.04 0.56
CA GLU A 81 -15.93 5.27 -0.59
C GLU A 81 -15.69 6.68 -1.14
N VAL A 82 -15.50 6.76 -2.45
CA VAL A 82 -15.47 8.00 -3.21
C VAL A 82 -16.78 8.09 -3.97
N LEU A 83 -17.62 9.05 -3.59
CA LEU A 83 -18.95 9.26 -4.15
C LEU A 83 -18.89 10.03 -5.48
N SER A 84 -17.89 10.91 -5.62
CA SER A 84 -17.73 11.74 -6.81
C SER A 84 -16.26 12.05 -7.07
N VAL A 85 -15.90 12.11 -8.36
CA VAL A 85 -14.55 12.44 -8.81
C VAL A 85 -14.63 13.45 -9.95
N GLN A 86 -13.92 14.56 -9.81
CA GLN A 86 -13.80 15.60 -10.83
C GLN A 86 -12.41 15.57 -11.47
N ASN A 87 -12.33 16.00 -12.73
CA ASN A 87 -11.10 16.08 -13.53
C ASN A 87 -10.36 14.73 -13.67
N VAL A 88 -11.10 13.62 -13.76
CA VAL A 88 -10.54 12.29 -14.02
C VAL A 88 -10.91 11.83 -15.42
N ASP A 89 -9.90 11.39 -16.17
CA ASP A 89 -10.09 10.77 -17.48
C ASP A 89 -10.69 9.37 -17.30
N ASP A 90 -11.55 8.92 -18.23
CA ASP A 90 -12.26 7.62 -18.11
C ASP A 90 -11.32 6.40 -17.97
N GLU A 91 -10.08 6.54 -18.46
CA GLU A 91 -9.04 5.51 -18.45
C GLU A 91 -8.11 5.58 -17.23
N SER A 92 -8.23 6.62 -16.40
CA SER A 92 -7.40 6.77 -15.19
C SER A 92 -7.86 5.80 -14.09
N GLN A 93 -6.88 5.35 -13.31
CA GLN A 93 -7.11 4.55 -12.11
C GLN A 93 -7.00 5.44 -10.86
N LEU A 94 -7.80 5.16 -9.84
CA LEU A 94 -7.78 5.88 -8.57
C LEU A 94 -7.14 5.07 -7.48
N PHE A 95 -6.40 5.76 -6.62
CA PHE A 95 -5.74 5.17 -5.47
C PHE A 95 -5.82 6.12 -4.27
N VAL A 96 -5.65 5.56 -3.09
CA VAL A 96 -5.50 6.26 -1.83
C VAL A 96 -4.14 5.94 -1.23
N VAL A 97 -3.48 6.94 -0.68
CA VAL A 97 -2.20 6.81 0.02
C VAL A 97 -2.26 7.65 1.29
N GLY A 98 -1.54 7.25 2.33
CA GLY A 98 -1.61 7.92 3.62
C GLY A 98 -0.43 7.62 4.51
N GLY A 99 -0.45 8.16 5.72
CA GLY A 99 0.67 8.11 6.65
C GLY A 99 0.90 6.77 7.33
N CYS A 100 -0.08 5.86 7.33
CA CYS A 100 0.06 4.53 7.92
C CYS A 100 0.63 3.51 6.92
N GLU A 101 1.07 2.36 7.43
CA GLU A 101 1.68 1.30 6.61
C GLU A 101 0.67 0.70 5.63
N GLU A 102 -0.57 0.51 6.08
CA GLU A 102 -1.69 -0.03 5.31
C GLU A 102 -2.09 0.87 4.13
N LEU A 103 -1.75 2.16 4.20
CA LEU A 103 -1.93 3.14 3.13
C LEU A 103 -0.61 3.52 2.44
N GLY A 104 0.45 2.73 2.63
CA GLY A 104 1.70 2.87 1.89
C GLY A 104 2.66 3.95 2.39
N SER A 105 2.45 4.56 3.56
CA SER A 105 3.36 5.53 4.19
C SER A 105 3.79 6.66 3.24
N TRP A 106 2.82 7.28 2.56
CA TRP A 106 3.00 8.33 1.55
C TRP A 106 3.81 7.94 0.31
N ASN A 107 4.04 6.65 0.08
CA ASN A 107 4.67 6.13 -1.14
C ASN A 107 3.62 5.84 -2.22
N PRO A 108 3.60 6.56 -3.36
CA PRO A 108 2.63 6.34 -4.45
C PRO A 108 2.68 4.95 -5.09
N GLU A 109 3.81 4.26 -5.00
CA GLU A 109 3.97 2.90 -5.53
C GLU A 109 3.27 1.86 -4.64
N LEU A 110 3.05 2.19 -3.36
CA LEU A 110 2.36 1.37 -2.37
C LEU A 110 0.91 1.83 -2.13
N ALA A 111 0.43 2.78 -2.94
CA ALA A 111 -0.93 3.29 -2.81
C ALA A 111 -1.97 2.20 -3.08
N VAL A 112 -3.04 2.20 -2.29
CA VAL A 112 -4.11 1.22 -2.39
C VAL A 112 -5.04 1.62 -3.53
N LYS A 113 -5.25 0.70 -4.48
CA LYS A 113 -6.14 0.92 -5.62
C LYS A 113 -7.60 0.93 -5.18
N LEU A 114 -8.36 1.90 -5.65
CA LEU A 114 -9.82 1.91 -5.56
C LEU A 114 -10.42 1.16 -6.74
N GLU A 115 -11.39 0.30 -6.43
CA GLU A 115 -12.20 -0.40 -7.42
C GLU A 115 -13.45 0.40 -7.75
N ARG A 116 -14.00 0.20 -8.96
CA ARG A 116 -15.26 0.86 -9.34
C ARG A 116 -16.40 0.29 -8.47
N GLY A 117 -17.17 1.18 -7.85
CA GLY A 117 -18.33 0.82 -7.07
C GLY A 117 -19.53 0.40 -7.93
N ALA A 118 -20.61 -0.01 -7.27
CA ALA A 118 -21.85 -0.45 -7.94
C ALA A 118 -22.56 0.69 -8.70
N ARG A 119 -22.34 1.94 -8.27
CA ARG A 119 -22.92 3.14 -8.91
C ARG A 119 -21.91 3.73 -9.88
N ARG A 120 -22.41 4.21 -11.02
CA ARG A 120 -21.53 4.87 -12.01
C ARG A 120 -20.90 6.12 -11.38
N GLY A 121 -19.57 6.15 -11.39
CA GLY A 121 -18.79 7.28 -10.86
C GLY A 121 -18.37 7.12 -9.40
N THR A 122 -18.81 6.06 -8.70
CA THR A 122 -18.32 5.76 -7.35
C THR A 122 -17.15 4.79 -7.39
N PHE A 123 -16.29 4.89 -6.39
CA PHE A 123 -15.14 4.03 -6.21
C PHE A 123 -15.02 3.61 -4.75
N VAL A 124 -14.58 2.39 -4.52
CA VAL A 124 -14.49 1.80 -3.17
C VAL A 124 -13.15 1.09 -3.01
N CYS A 125 -12.55 1.22 -1.83
CA CYS A 125 -11.54 0.28 -1.38
C CYS A 125 -11.75 -0.04 0.10
N GLN A 126 -11.40 -1.26 0.46
CA GLN A 126 -11.38 -1.70 1.84
C GLN A 126 -9.94 -1.96 2.23
N ILE A 127 -9.51 -1.35 3.34
CA ILE A 127 -8.21 -1.63 3.95
C ILE A 127 -8.43 -2.38 5.26
N GLN A 128 -7.54 -3.32 5.54
CA GLN A 128 -7.51 -4.02 6.82
C GLN A 128 -6.49 -3.34 7.71
N MET A 129 -6.93 -2.94 8.89
CA MET A 129 -6.12 -2.31 9.93
C MET A 129 -6.17 -3.16 11.19
N HIS A 130 -5.15 -3.04 12.03
CA HIS A 130 -5.17 -3.66 13.34
C HIS A 130 -6.33 -3.11 14.19
N CYS A 131 -7.10 -3.97 14.87
CA CYS A 131 -8.29 -3.57 15.63
C CYS A 131 -7.98 -2.65 16.83
N ASP A 132 -6.76 -2.72 17.34
CA ASP A 132 -6.25 -1.86 18.41
C ASP A 132 -5.82 -0.47 17.90
N PHE A 133 -5.81 -0.25 16.58
CA PHE A 133 -5.59 1.08 16.02
C PHE A 133 -6.79 1.98 16.27
N HIS A 134 -6.61 2.93 17.18
CA HIS A 134 -7.52 4.04 17.44
C HIS A 134 -6.74 5.34 17.28
N GLY A 135 -6.94 6.04 16.17
CA GLY A 135 -6.13 7.21 15.83
C GLY A 135 -6.66 7.99 14.65
N VAL A 136 -6.00 9.12 14.38
CA VAL A 136 -6.26 9.91 13.17
C VAL A 136 -5.26 9.46 12.09
N ILE A 137 -5.79 9.04 10.95
CA ILE A 137 -5.03 8.73 9.75
C ILE A 137 -5.12 9.91 8.80
N GLU A 138 -3.97 10.40 8.35
CA GLU A 138 -3.90 11.31 7.22
C GLU A 138 -3.76 10.54 5.92
N PHE A 139 -4.52 10.97 4.90
CA PHE A 139 -4.52 10.34 3.59
C PHE A 139 -4.80 11.34 2.49
N LYS A 140 -4.56 10.91 1.25
CA LYS A 140 -4.78 11.71 0.05
C LYS A 140 -5.05 10.79 -1.14
N PHE A 141 -5.88 11.26 -2.07
CA PHE A 141 -6.15 10.53 -3.29
C PHE A 141 -5.17 10.87 -4.41
N LEU A 142 -4.89 9.88 -5.25
CA LEU A 142 -4.11 10.03 -6.48
C LEU A 142 -4.81 9.36 -7.65
N LYS A 143 -4.67 9.95 -8.84
CA LYS A 143 -5.04 9.33 -10.11
C LYS A 143 -3.79 8.94 -10.87
N ARG A 144 -3.82 7.80 -11.54
CA ARG A 144 -2.77 7.35 -12.45
C ARG A 144 -3.34 7.17 -13.86
N SER A 145 -2.75 7.85 -14.84
CA SER A 145 -3.12 7.69 -16.25
C SER A 145 -2.55 6.39 -16.82
N LEU A 146 -3.05 5.95 -17.98
CA LEU A 146 -2.47 4.80 -18.71
C LEU A 146 -1.00 5.00 -19.09
N ALA A 147 -0.55 6.25 -19.22
CA ALA A 147 0.85 6.59 -19.47
C ALA A 147 1.75 6.48 -18.21
N GLY A 148 1.16 6.18 -17.05
CA GLY A 148 1.86 6.06 -15.77
C GLY A 148 2.05 7.39 -15.03
N GLU A 149 1.50 8.49 -15.53
CA GLU A 149 1.57 9.79 -14.85
C GLU A 149 0.67 9.79 -13.62
N THR A 150 1.22 10.20 -12.48
CA THR A 150 0.49 10.29 -11.21
C THR A 150 0.17 11.74 -10.88
N ALA A 151 -1.11 12.02 -10.64
CA ALA A 151 -1.58 13.32 -10.18
C ALA A 151 -2.28 13.18 -8.82
N TRP A 152 -2.02 14.13 -7.92
CA TRP A 152 -2.57 14.17 -6.57
C TRP A 152 -3.85 15.00 -6.54
N GLU A 153 -4.76 14.71 -5.61
CA GLU A 153 -5.90 15.59 -5.38
C GLU A 153 -5.45 16.99 -4.93
N GLN A 154 -6.30 17.98 -5.18
CA GLN A 154 -6.05 19.35 -4.78
C GLN A 154 -6.29 19.55 -3.28
N GLY A 155 -5.60 20.53 -2.69
CA GLY A 155 -5.77 20.90 -1.28
C GLY A 155 -4.85 20.17 -0.31
N GLU A 156 -5.15 20.33 0.98
CA GLU A 156 -4.42 19.74 2.10
C GLU A 156 -4.70 18.23 2.25
N ASN A 157 -3.94 17.55 3.10
CA ASN A 157 -4.18 16.14 3.43
C ASN A 157 -5.55 16.00 4.11
N ARG A 158 -6.26 14.92 3.81
CA ARG A 158 -7.48 14.53 4.51
C ARG A 158 -7.10 13.85 5.81
N ALA A 159 -7.98 13.94 6.81
CA ALA A 159 -7.82 13.27 8.10
C ALA A 159 -9.09 12.49 8.44
N PHE A 160 -8.93 11.24 8.89
CA PHE A 160 -10.02 10.39 9.34
C PHE A 160 -9.70 9.79 10.71
N ALA A 161 -10.66 9.83 11.64
CA ALA A 161 -10.50 9.24 12.96
C ALA A 161 -11.09 7.83 12.98
N VAL A 162 -10.25 6.81 13.17
CA VAL A 162 -10.68 5.40 13.31
C VAL A 162 -11.23 5.19 14.71
N GLN A 163 -12.50 4.79 14.80
CA GLN A 163 -13.22 4.62 16.07
C GLN A 163 -13.48 3.15 16.45
N GLY A 164 -13.07 2.20 15.61
CA GLY A 164 -13.29 0.78 15.79
C GLY A 164 -13.81 0.12 14.51
N GLU A 165 -14.31 -1.12 14.64
CA GLU A 165 -14.69 -1.94 13.48
C GLU A 165 -15.78 -1.31 12.60
N GLY A 166 -15.66 -1.50 11.28
CA GLY A 166 -16.67 -1.10 10.30
C GLY A 166 -16.70 0.39 10.01
N CYS A 167 -15.60 1.10 10.25
CA CYS A 167 -15.45 2.50 9.87
C CYS A 167 -15.62 2.67 8.35
N HIS A 168 -16.46 3.64 7.96
CA HIS A 168 -16.71 3.99 6.57
C HIS A 168 -16.47 5.49 6.38
N VAL A 169 -15.77 5.86 5.32
CA VAL A 169 -15.46 7.25 4.98
C VAL A 169 -15.88 7.57 3.55
N GLU A 170 -16.81 8.51 3.42
CA GLU A 170 -17.30 9.03 2.14
C GLU A 170 -16.46 10.24 1.70
N ASN A 171 -16.15 10.31 0.41
CA ASN A 171 -15.27 11.33 -0.15
C ASN A 171 -15.78 11.86 -1.49
N ASP A 172 -15.69 13.18 -1.67
CA ASP A 172 -15.72 13.83 -2.97
C ASP A 172 -14.30 14.30 -3.33
N VAL A 173 -13.80 13.95 -4.52
CA VAL A 173 -12.39 14.15 -4.90
C VAL A 173 -12.27 15.04 -6.14
N THR A 174 -11.28 15.94 -6.15
CA THR A 174 -10.94 16.80 -7.29
C THR A 174 -9.43 16.79 -7.54
N PHE A 175 -9.03 16.55 -8.79
CA PHE A 175 -7.63 16.58 -9.26
C PHE A 175 -7.30 17.87 -10.00
#